data_AF-A0A5B1CCD9-F1
#
_entry.id   AF-A0A5B1CCD9-F1
#
_cell.length_a   1.000
_cell.length_b   1.000
_cell.length_c   1.000
_cell.angle_alpha   90.00
_cell.angle_beta   90.00
_cell.angle_gamma   90.00
#
_symmetry.space_group_name_H-M   'P 1'
#
loop_
_entity.id
_entity.type
_entity.pdbx_description
1 polymer ?
#
loop_
_entity_poly.entity_id
_entity_poly.type
_entity_poly.pdbx_seq_one_letter_code
_entity_poly.pdbx_strand_id
1 'polypeptide(L)' 'MFGSGNSKEKLQEKYNKLMQESFDLSTVNRKKSDAKRAEAEEIGKQLDELEKKG' A
#
# COMPACT_ATOMS: atom_id res chain seq x y z
N MET A 1 -9.76 8.08 23.12
CA MET A 1 -9.58 8.19 21.65
C MET A 1 -8.54 7.16 21.22
N PHE A 2 -8.96 5.95 20.85
CA PHE A 2 -8.08 4.89 20.35
C PHE A 2 -8.85 4.19 19.23
N GLY A 3 -8.47 4.39 17.98
CA GLY A 3 -9.09 3.67 16.86
C GLY A 3 -8.74 4.20 15.48
N SER A 4 -8.73 5.53 15.29
CA SER A 4 -8.64 6.10 13.93
C SER A 4 -7.23 6.11 13.34
N GLY A 5 -6.19 6.31 14.16
CA GLY A 5 -4.79 6.31 13.67
C GLY A 5 -4.30 4.95 13.19
N ASN A 6 -4.73 3.87 13.87
CA ASN A 6 -4.25 2.52 13.63
C ASN A 6 -4.65 2.01 12.22
N SER A 7 -5.84 2.37 11.73
CA SER A 7 -6.28 1.94 10.40
C SER A 7 -5.46 2.57 9.28
N LYS A 8 -5.12 3.86 9.42
CA LYS A 8 -4.28 4.58 8.46
C LYS A 8 -2.84 4.08 8.50
N GLU A 9 -2.24 3.96 9.69
CA GLU A 9 -0.88 3.42 9.85
C GLU A 9 -0.75 2.01 9.27
N LYS A 10 -1.73 1.13 9.53
CA LYS A 10 -1.74 -0.23 8.96
C LYS A 10 -1.81 -0.22 7.44
N LEU A 11 -2.63 0.64 6.85
CA LEU A 11 -2.70 0.78 5.39
C LEU A 11 -1.38 1.32 4.84
N GLN A 12 -0.76 2.28 5.53
CA GLN A 12 0.50 2.88 5.11
C GLN A 12 1.69 1.91 5.22
N GLU A 13 1.76 1.10 6.29
CA GLU A 13 2.69 -0.02 6.38
C GLU A 13 2.49 -1.03 5.25
N LYS A 14 1.23 -1.37 4.96
CA LYS A 14 0.89 -2.35 3.92
C LYS A 14 1.26 -1.82 2.53
N TYR A 15 1.01 -0.54 2.26
CA TYR A 15 1.45 0.16 1.06
C TYR A 15 2.97 0.05 0.89
N ASN A 16 3.73 0.48 1.90
CA ASN A 16 5.19 0.46 1.87
C ASN A 16 5.73 -0.95 1.63
N LYS A 17 5.16 -1.93 2.32
CA LYS A 17 5.56 -3.34 2.17
C LYS A 17 5.29 -3.87 0.76
N LEU A 18 4.10 -3.63 0.21
CA LEU A 18 3.77 -4.02 -1.16
C LEU A 18 4.68 -3.34 -2.17
N MET A 19 5.03 -2.08 -1.91
CA MET A 19 5.87 -1.30 -2.80
C MET A 19 7.30 -1.85 -2.84
N GLN A 20 7.86 -2.17 -1.67
CA GLN A 20 9.14 -2.84 -1.52
C GLN A 20 9.13 -4.24 -2.14
N GLU A 21 8.09 -5.04 -1.87
CA GLU A 21 7.92 -6.37 -2.48
C GLU A 21 7.89 -6.28 -4.01
N SER A 22 7.21 -5.28 -4.59
CA SER A 22 7.21 -5.09 -6.03
C SER A 22 8.61 -4.76 -6.57
N PHE A 23 9.38 -3.94 -5.85
CA PHE A 23 10.71 -3.53 -6.27
C PHE A 23 11.66 -4.71 -6.26
N ASP A 24 11.62 -5.52 -5.19
CA ASP A 24 12.40 -6.75 -5.10
C ASP A 24 12.01 -7.72 -6.23
N LEU A 25 10.70 -7.89 -6.46
CA LEU A 25 10.17 -8.72 -7.54
C LEU A 25 10.42 -8.16 -8.93
N SER A 26 10.73 -6.87 -9.11
CA SER A 26 10.98 -6.29 -10.42
C SER A 26 12.21 -6.92 -11.08
N THR A 27 13.16 -7.38 -10.26
CA THR A 27 14.38 -8.06 -10.68
C THR A 27 14.19 -9.57 -10.90
N VAL A 28 13.18 -10.18 -10.28
CA VAL A 28 12.97 -11.65 -10.27
C VAL A 28 11.79 -12.07 -11.14
N ASN A 29 10.66 -11.37 -11.04
CA ASN A 29 9.41 -11.70 -11.69
C ASN A 29 8.56 -10.44 -11.95
N ARG A 30 8.70 -9.89 -13.15
CA ARG A 30 7.99 -8.68 -13.59
C ARG A 30 6.47 -8.78 -13.43
N LYS A 31 5.87 -9.94 -13.72
CA LYS A 31 4.43 -10.14 -13.59
C LYS A 31 3.95 -10.03 -12.14
N LYS A 32 4.72 -10.59 -11.19
CA LYS A 32 4.40 -10.44 -9.76
C LYS A 32 4.68 -9.03 -9.26
N SER A 33 5.75 -8.39 -9.75
CA SER A 33 6.03 -6.97 -9.47
C SER A 33 4.87 -6.08 -9.88
N ASP A 34 4.38 -6.22 -11.12
CA ASP A 34 3.26 -5.43 -11.64
C ASP A 34 1.99 -5.64 -10.80
N ALA A 35 1.71 -6.88 -10.37
CA ALA A 35 0.57 -7.17 -9.49
C ALA A 35 0.70 -6.50 -8.11
N LYS A 36 1.89 -6.56 -7.49
CA LYS A 36 2.16 -5.93 -6.19
C LYS A 36 2.12 -4.41 -6.24
N ARG A 37 2.59 -3.83 -7.34
CA ARG A 37 2.50 -2.38 -7.58
C ARG A 37 1.05 -1.93 -7.75
N ALA A 38 0.21 -2.72 -8.44
CA ALA A 38 -1.21 -2.44 -8.56
C ALA A 38 -1.93 -2.52 -7.19
N GLU A 39 -1.63 -3.52 -6.36
CA GLU A 39 -2.16 -3.59 -4.97
C GLU A 39 -1.71 -2.37 -4.14
N ALA A 40 -0.46 -1.94 -4.25
CA ALA A 40 0.03 -0.75 -3.58
C ALA A 40 -0.75 0.51 -4.05
N GLU A 41 -0.95 0.70 -5.35
CA GLU A 41 -1.71 1.84 -5.88
C GLU A 41 -3.16 1.87 -5.36
N GLU A 42 -3.83 0.72 -5.22
CA GLU A 42 -5.16 0.66 -4.59
C GLU A 42 -5.14 1.09 -3.12
N ILE A 43 -4.15 0.65 -2.35
CA ILE A 43 -4.01 1.07 -0.95
C ILE A 43 -3.71 2.57 -0.85
N GLY A 44 -2.88 3.12 -1.76
CA GLY A 44 -2.63 4.55 -1.85
C GLY A 44 -3.92 5.35 -2.04
N LYS A 45 -4.81 4.90 -2.93
CA LYS A 45 -6.13 5.51 -3.11
C LYS A 45 -6.98 5.44 -1.84
N GLN A 46 -6.99 4.31 -1.14
CA GLN A 46 -7.72 4.17 0.13
C GLN A 46 -7.18 5.11 1.21
N LEU A 47 -5.86 5.30 1.27
CA LEU A 47 -5.22 6.25 2.18
C LEU A 47 -5.65 7.69 1.85
N ASP A 48 -5.61 8.08 0.58
CA ASP A 48 -6.04 9.41 0.12
C ASP A 48 -7.53 9.66 0.43
N GLU A 49 -8.38 8.65 0.24
CA GLU A 49 -9.80 8.72 0.57
C GLU A 49 -10.05 8.83 2.07
N LEU A 50 -9.27 8.11 2.89
CA LEU A 50 -9.32 8.20 4.35
C LEU A 50 -8.83 9.57 4.84
N GLU A 51 -7.80 10.14 4.22
CA GLU A 51 -7.33 11.50 4.51
C GLU A 51 -8.37 12.55 4.12
N LYS A 52 -9.02 12.41 2.96
CA LYS A 52 -10.07 13.34 2.51
C LYS A 52 -11.37 13.26 3.31
N LYS A 53 -11.67 12.11 3.94
CA LYS A 53 -12.84 11.95 4.81
C LYS A 53 -12.59 12.37 6.27
N GLY A 54 -11.34 12.71 6.62
CA GLY A 54 -10.91 13.11 7.96
C GLY A 54 -11.08 14.59 8.25
#